data_AF-A0A923XRV6-F1
#
_entry.id   AF-A0A923XRV6-F1
#
_cell.length_a   1.000
_cell.length_b   1.000
_cell.length_c   1.000
_cell.angle_alpha   90.00
_cell.angle_beta   90.00
_cell.angle_gamma   90.00
#
_symmetry.space_group_name_H-M   'P 1'
#
loop_
_entity.id
_entity.type
_entity.pdbx_description
1 polymer ?
#
loop_
_entity_poly.entity_id
_entity_poly.type
_entity_poly.pdbx_seq_one_letter_code
_entity_poly.pdbx_strand_id
1 'polypeptide(L)'
;MSLKALTLRIEQSLYDEVKSFAQRENSSVNSFFEKIIREKIRKEEDKLLFDEFSIVGQDQEDSDVEYSLLAQKEVIYNEKS
;
A
#
# COMPACT_ATOMS: atom_id res chain seq x y z
N MET A 1 -20.10 -11.73 -5.51
CA MET A 1 -19.02 -11.17 -6.35
C MET A 1 -19.35 -11.41 -7.81
N SER A 2 -19.17 -10.41 -8.69
CA SER A 2 -19.34 -10.57 -10.14
C SER A 2 -18.00 -11.00 -10.75
N LEU A 3 -17.99 -12.09 -11.52
CA LEU A 3 -16.81 -12.54 -12.26
C LEU A 3 -16.81 -11.92 -13.66
N LYS A 4 -15.63 -11.49 -14.11
CA LYS A 4 -15.40 -10.96 -15.46
C LYS A 4 -14.24 -11.73 -16.09
N ALA A 5 -14.38 -12.09 -17.35
CA ALA A 5 -13.32 -12.73 -18.12
C ALA A 5 -12.44 -11.67 -18.78
N LEU A 6 -11.13 -11.93 -18.81
CA LEU A 6 -10.15 -11.13 -19.52
C LEU A 6 -9.37 -12.05 -20.47
N THR A 7 -9.17 -11.62 -21.71
CA THR A 7 -8.32 -12.31 -22.68
C THR A 7 -7.08 -11.46 -22.94
N LEU A 8 -5.91 -12.06 -22.76
CA LEU A 8 -4.62 -11.42 -22.96
C LEU A 8 -3.84 -12.20 -24.03
N ARG A 9 -3.19 -11.46 -24.94
CA ARG A 9 -2.18 -12.01 -25.84
C ARG A 9 -0.82 -11.65 -25.26
N ILE A 10 0.00 -12.65 -24.97
CA ILE A 10 1.34 -12.48 -24.44
C ILE A 10 2.32 -13.35 -25.22
N GLU A 11 3.59 -13.00 -25.19
CA GLU A 11 4.62 -13.81 -25.82
C GLU A 11 4.68 -15.20 -25.19
N GLN A 12 4.96 -16.20 -26.03
CA GLN A 12 4.97 -17.61 -25.60
C GLN A 12 6.03 -17.87 -24.53
N SER A 13 7.25 -17.31 -24.69
CA SER A 13 8.33 -17.39 -23.71
C SER A 13 7.89 -16.92 -22.33
N LEU A 14 7.23 -15.76 -22.27
CA LEU A 14 6.73 -15.18 -21.04
C LEU A 14 5.61 -16.03 -20.43
N TYR A 15 4.69 -16.57 -21.25
CA TYR A 15 3.65 -17.48 -20.76
C TYR A 15 4.24 -18.73 -20.11
N ASP A 16 5.26 -19.33 -20.73
CA ASP A 16 5.91 -20.54 -20.23
C ASP A 16 6.66 -20.29 -18.91
N GLU A 17 7.31 -19.13 -18.78
CA GLU A 17 7.90 -18.68 -17.51
C GLU A 17 6.84 -18.52 -16.41
N VAL A 18 5.76 -17.79 -16.68
CA VAL A 18 4.65 -17.58 -15.74
C VAL A 18 4.03 -18.90 -15.32
N LYS A 19 3.82 -19.81 -16.26
CA LYS A 19 3.29 -21.16 -15.98
C LYS A 19 4.23 -21.94 -15.07
N SER A 20 5.53 -21.85 -15.28
CA SER A 20 6.54 -22.50 -14.45
C SER A 20 6.54 -21.96 -13.02
N PHE A 21 6.40 -20.63 -12.85
CA PHE A 21 6.26 -20.03 -11.52
C PHE A 21 4.97 -20.46 -10.82
N ALA A 22 3.83 -20.42 -11.52
CA ALA A 22 2.56 -20.83 -10.96
C ALA A 22 2.58 -22.28 -10.46
N GLN A 23 3.22 -23.19 -11.23
CA GLN A 23 3.41 -24.59 -10.84
C GLN A 23 4.26 -24.75 -9.57
N ARG A 24 5.36 -24.00 -9.43
CA ARG A 24 6.20 -24.03 -8.22
C ARG A 24 5.42 -23.58 -6.97
N GLU A 25 4.48 -22.65 -7.14
CA GLU A 25 3.60 -22.18 -6.06
C GLU A 25 2.33 -23.05 -5.87
N ASN A 26 2.21 -24.19 -6.56
CA ASN A 26 0.99 -25.02 -6.59
C ASN A 26 -0.29 -24.23 -6.92
N SER A 27 -0.19 -23.27 -7.84
CA SER A 27 -1.27 -22.36 -8.23
C SER A 27 -1.57 -22.42 -9.73
N SER A 28 -2.76 -21.93 -10.11
CA SER A 28 -3.11 -21.76 -11.52
C SER A 28 -2.52 -20.46 -12.07
N VAL A 29 -2.29 -20.39 -13.39
CA VAL A 29 -1.86 -19.15 -14.06
C VAL A 29 -2.83 -18.00 -13.78
N ASN A 30 -4.14 -18.27 -13.75
CA ASN A 30 -5.14 -17.24 -13.42
C ASN A 30 -4.98 -16.73 -11.99
N SER A 31 -4.80 -17.63 -11.02
CA SER A 31 -4.59 -17.27 -9.62
C SER A 31 -3.30 -16.48 -9.43
N PHE A 32 -2.26 -16.84 -10.17
CA PHE A 32 -1.00 -16.10 -10.20
C PHE A 32 -1.21 -14.66 -10.72
N PHE A 33 -1.88 -14.50 -11.86
CA PHE A 33 -2.20 -13.17 -12.40
C PHE A 33 -3.06 -12.35 -11.43
N GLU A 34 -4.08 -12.96 -10.84
CA GLU A 34 -4.94 -12.28 -9.87
C GLU A 34 -4.15 -11.78 -8.65
N LYS A 35 -3.25 -12.61 -8.12
CA LYS A 35 -2.35 -12.24 -7.02
C LYS A 35 -1.48 -11.05 -7.39
N ILE A 36 -0.79 -11.11 -8.53
CA ILE A 36 0.10 -10.03 -8.99
C ILE A 36 -0.68 -8.72 -9.20
N ILE A 37 -1.85 -8.78 -9.82
CA ILE A 37 -2.70 -7.60 -10.04
C ILE A 37 -3.11 -6.98 -8.70
N ARG A 38 -3.59 -7.78 -7.75
CA ARG A 38 -3.97 -7.29 -6.41
C ARG A 38 -2.79 -6.68 -5.67
N GLU A 39 -1.64 -7.32 -5.69
CA GLU A 39 -0.42 -6.81 -5.05
C GLU A 39 0.04 -5.48 -5.67
N LYS A 40 -0.07 -5.35 -7.00
CA LYS A 40 0.28 -4.12 -7.69
C LYS A 40 -0.69 -2.98 -7.37
N ILE A 41 -2.01 -3.26 -7.36
CA ILE A 41 -3.02 -2.28 -6.97
C ILE A 41 -2.75 -1.78 -5.56
N ARG A 42 -2.59 -2.68 -4.59
CA ARG A 42 -2.32 -2.30 -3.19
C ARG A 42 -1.08 -1.42 -3.06
N LYS A 43 0.01 -1.76 -3.77
CA LYS A 43 1.23 -0.95 -3.75
C LYS A 43 1.03 0.47 -4.30
N GLU A 44 0.20 0.63 -5.34
CA GLU A 44 -0.12 1.96 -5.87
C GLU A 44 -1.05 2.73 -4.92
N GLU A 45 -2.02 2.07 -4.29
CA GLU A 45 -2.89 2.68 -3.27
C GLU A 45 -2.07 3.16 -2.06
N ASP A 46 -1.15 2.34 -1.54
CA ASP A 46 -0.25 2.69 -0.44
C ASP A 46 0.61 3.92 -0.79
N LYS A 47 1.06 4.01 -2.06
CA LYS A 47 1.83 5.15 -2.54
C LYS A 47 0.99 6.43 -2.61
N LEU A 48 -0.22 6.35 -3.15
CA LEU A 48 -1.14 7.50 -3.20
C LEU A 48 -1.46 8.00 -1.79
N LEU A 49 -1.68 7.09 -0.84
CA LEU A 49 -1.93 7.44 0.55
C LEU A 49 -0.73 8.17 1.17
N PHE A 50 0.49 7.67 0.93
CA PHE A 50 1.71 8.34 1.35
C PHE A 50 1.86 9.74 0.72
N ASP A 51 1.56 9.88 -0.57
CA ASP A 51 1.63 11.16 -1.28
C ASP A 51 0.59 12.16 -0.72
N GLU A 52 -0.65 11.73 -0.46
CA GLU A 52 -1.69 12.56 0.18
C GLU A 52 -1.27 13.02 1.59
N PHE A 53 -0.74 12.12 2.43
CA PHE A 53 -0.25 12.50 3.75
C PHE A 53 1.00 13.39 3.69
N SER A 54 1.84 13.23 2.68
CA SER A 54 3.02 14.08 2.47
C SER A 54 2.63 15.49 2.03
N ILE A 55 1.54 15.65 1.26
CA ILE A 55 0.99 16.96 0.90
C ILE A 55 0.44 17.67 2.15
N VAL A 56 -0.27 16.95 3.03
CA VAL A 56 -0.69 17.48 4.34
C VAL A 56 0.52 17.87 5.20
N GLY A 57 1.65 17.17 5.04
CA GLY A 57 2.95 17.47 5.65
C GLY A 57 3.77 18.56 4.95
N GLN A 58 3.28 19.18 3.87
CA GLN A 58 3.91 20.36 3.25
C GLN A 58 3.19 21.66 3.60
N ASP A 59 1.92 21.59 4.02
CA ASP A 59 1.20 22.69 4.69
C ASP A 59 1.53 22.76 6.21
N GLN A 60 2.76 22.39 6.59
CA GLN A 60 3.26 22.43 7.98
C GLN A 60 3.60 23.84 8.49
N GLU A 61 3.16 24.90 7.83
CA GLU A 61 3.04 26.19 8.54
C GLU A 61 1.82 26.20 9.49
N ASP A 62 0.88 25.24 9.39
CA ASP A 62 -0.31 25.15 10.24
C ASP A 62 -0.45 23.83 11.04
N SER A 63 0.49 22.88 10.94
CA SER A 63 0.41 21.64 11.72
C SER A 63 0.99 21.82 13.12
N ASP A 64 0.13 22.19 14.06
CA ASP A 64 0.36 22.35 15.51
C ASP A 64 0.75 21.04 16.22
N VAL A 65 1.81 20.36 15.77
CA VAL A 65 2.40 19.20 16.48
C VAL A 65 3.18 19.68 17.72
N GLU A 66 3.53 20.97 17.80
CA GLU A 66 4.15 21.57 18.99
C GLU A 66 3.19 21.71 20.17
N TYR A 67 1.88 21.90 19.94
CA TYR A 67 0.92 22.09 21.04
C TYR A 67 0.70 20.83 21.89
N SER A 68 0.87 19.64 21.31
CA SER A 68 0.70 18.38 22.05
C SER A 68 1.87 18.06 22.97
N LEU A 69 3.08 18.55 22.67
CA LEU A 69 4.25 18.39 23.54
C LEU A 69 4.25 19.37 24.71
N LEU A 70 3.70 20.59 24.51
CA LEU A 70 3.59 21.58 25.58
C LEU A 70 2.52 21.21 26.62
N ALA A 71 1.37 20.70 26.18
CA ALA A 71 0.30 20.26 27.09
C ALA A 71 0.74 19.08 28.00
N GLN A 72 1.58 18.17 27.51
CA GLN A 72 2.11 17.07 28.33
C GLN A 72 3.17 17.52 29.33
N LYS A 73 3.93 18.59 29.01
CA LYS A 73 4.96 19.11 29.90
C LYS A 73 4.37 19.83 31.11
N GLU A 74 3.22 20.48 30.95
CA GLU A 74 2.57 21.23 32.04
C GLU A 74 1.95 20.32 33.13
N VAL A 75 1.46 19.14 32.74
CA VAL A 75 0.90 18.15 33.70
C VAL A 75 1.99 17.52 34.57
N ILE A 76 3.18 17.28 34.03
CA ILE A 76 4.29 16.62 34.76
C ILE A 76 4.91 17.55 35.82
N TYR A 77 4.89 18.88 35.61
CA TYR A 77 5.46 19.83 36.57
C TYR A 77 4.52 20.23 37.71
N ASN A 78 3.21 19.99 37.58
CA ASN A 78 2.22 20.37 38.61
C ASN A 78 1.92 19.28 39.64
N GLU A 79 2.45 18.06 39.49
CA GLU A 79 2.34 16.99 40.51
C GLU A 79 3.46 17.03 41.58
N LYS A 80 4.30 18.07 41.60
CA LYS A 80 5.34 18.27 42.63
C LYS A 80 5.25 19.63 43.33
N SER A 81 4.08 19.99 43.85
CA SER A 81 3.95 21.02 44.90
C SER A 81 3.00 20.57 45.99
#